data_AF-A0A354FBY6-F1
#
_entry.id   AF-A0A354FBY6-F1
#
_cell.length_a   1.000
_cell.length_b   1.000
_cell.length_c   1.000
_cell.angle_alpha   90.00
_cell.angle_beta   90.00
_cell.angle_gamma   90.00
#
_symmetry.space_group_name_H-M   'P 1'
#
loop_
_entity.id
_entity.type
_entity.pdbx_description
1 polymer ?
#
loop_
_entity_poly.entity_id
_entity_poly.type
_entity_poly.pdbx_seq_one_letter_code
_entity_poly.pdbx_strand_id
1 'polypeptide(L)'
;MIFLLTPASGGAVANTDQQRQAILVICDYLEMEDLDDPELTHLYNFFEEGSITLLNTKTAGGRNRQNAAATISSGRVALGSSSERGSESLVFGPQETFHGENPQELFQARTGVTPEPGNLVVLDIPSIQWTNQRSNNSAGAAPGTLGDTLHNKGLKTAAIGNSDVPGVSLKRS
;
A
#
# COMPACT_ATOMS: atom_id res chain seq x y z
N MET A 1 -5.09 -6.62 -9.06
CA MET A 1 -6.06 -5.60 -9.48
C MET A 1 -6.34 -4.72 -8.25
N ILE A 2 -6.42 -3.40 -8.34
CA ILE A 2 -6.67 -2.55 -7.14
C ILE A 2 -8.14 -2.15 -7.15
N PHE A 3 -8.85 -2.43 -6.06
CA PHE A 3 -10.22 -1.99 -5.84
C PHE A 3 -10.19 -0.80 -4.84
N LEU A 4 -10.69 0.37 -5.25
CA LEU A 4 -11.14 1.39 -4.30
C LEU A 4 -12.56 1.02 -3.94
N LEU A 5 -12.77 0.78 -2.66
CA LEU A 5 -14.07 0.52 -2.09
C LEU A 5 -14.52 1.81 -1.41
N THR A 6 -15.43 2.53 -2.07
CA THR A 6 -16.25 3.52 -1.38
C THR A 6 -17.50 2.79 -0.87
N PRO A 7 -17.86 2.87 0.42
CA PRO A 7 -19.19 2.44 0.83
C PRO A 7 -20.21 3.27 0.04
N ALA A 8 -21.00 2.59 -0.80
CA ALA A 8 -22.09 3.22 -1.50
C ALA A 8 -23.14 3.62 -0.47
N SER A 9 -23.17 4.91 -0.10
CA SER A 9 -24.36 5.47 0.53
C SER A 9 -25.35 5.75 -0.59
N GLY A 10 -26.19 4.76 -0.92
CA GLY A 10 -27.50 5.07 -1.51
C GLY A 10 -28.14 6.16 -0.64
N GLY A 11 -28.58 7.25 -1.27
CA GLY A 11 -28.91 8.54 -0.64
C GLY A 11 -29.37 8.43 0.82
N ALA A 12 -28.43 8.59 1.75
CA ALA A 12 -28.69 8.59 3.17
C ALA A 12 -28.22 9.91 3.74
N VAL A 13 -29.16 10.64 4.32
CA VAL A 13 -28.95 11.82 5.15
C VAL A 13 -27.74 11.55 6.05
N ALA A 14 -26.70 12.37 5.90
CA ALA A 14 -25.47 12.21 6.65
C ALA A 14 -25.77 12.26 8.15
N ASN A 15 -25.72 11.10 8.81
CA ASN A 15 -25.70 11.03 10.26
C ASN A 15 -24.34 11.55 10.73
N THR A 16 -24.31 12.78 11.22
CA THR A 16 -23.08 13.55 11.50
C THR A 16 -22.23 12.97 12.64
N ASP A 17 -22.75 11.98 13.38
CA ASP A 17 -22.06 11.33 14.52
C ASP A 17 -21.29 10.06 14.15
N GLN A 18 -21.43 9.53 12.93
CA GLN A 18 -20.68 8.34 12.53
C GLN A 18 -19.32 8.73 11.93
N GLN A 19 -18.25 8.38 12.62
CA GLN A 19 -16.89 8.62 12.16
C GLN A 19 -16.67 7.92 10.80
N ARG A 20 -16.49 8.70 9.74
CA ARG A 20 -16.26 8.16 8.39
C ARG A 20 -14.91 7.45 8.35
N GLN A 21 -14.91 6.20 7.89
CA GLN A 21 -13.71 5.37 7.74
C GLN A 21 -13.58 4.94 6.27
N ALA A 22 -12.34 4.84 5.80
CA ALA A 22 -12.00 4.28 4.50
C ALA A 22 -11.01 3.15 4.71
N ILE A 23 -11.28 2.00 4.09
CA ILE A 23 -10.44 0.81 4.16
C ILE A 23 -9.96 0.50 2.75
N LEU A 24 -8.65 0.52 2.55
CA LEU A 24 -8.03 0.10 1.29
C LEU A 24 -7.47 -1.31 1.49
N VAL A 25 -8.00 -2.27 0.73
CA VAL A 25 -7.49 -3.63 0.69
C VAL A 25 -6.72 -3.79 -0.62
N ILE A 26 -5.43 -4.11 -0.53
CA ILE A 26 -4.61 -4.44 -1.70
C ILE A 26 -4.51 -5.96 -1.75
N CYS A 27 -5.15 -6.56 -2.76
CA CYS A 27 -5.13 -7.99 -3.02
C CYS A 27 -4.52 -8.22 -4.41
N ASP A 28 -3.39 -8.92 -4.44
CA ASP A 28 -2.74 -9.28 -5.69
C ASP A 28 -3.38 -10.53 -6.29
N TYR A 29 -3.31 -10.63 -7.62
CA TYR A 29 -3.79 -11.78 -8.40
C TYR A 29 -5.28 -12.11 -8.26
N LEU A 30 -6.11 -11.16 -7.81
CA LEU A 30 -7.57 -11.31 -7.90
C LEU A 30 -8.02 -11.26 -9.36
N GLU A 31 -8.67 -12.32 -9.81
CA GLU A 31 -9.26 -12.49 -11.14
C GLU A 31 -10.77 -12.17 -11.09
N MET A 32 -11.41 -12.03 -12.25
CA MET A 32 -12.85 -11.69 -12.28
C MET A 32 -13.70 -12.86 -11.82
N GLU A 33 -13.21 -14.08 -12.07
CA GLU A 33 -13.79 -15.35 -11.68
C GLU A 33 -13.87 -15.49 -10.17
N ASP A 34 -12.87 -14.98 -9.43
CA ASP A 34 -12.86 -14.97 -7.96
C ASP A 34 -14.00 -14.13 -7.37
N LEU A 35 -14.48 -13.11 -8.10
CA LEU A 35 -15.52 -12.19 -7.62
C LEU A 35 -16.92 -12.82 -7.62
N ASP A 36 -17.13 -13.83 -8.47
CA ASP A 36 -18.42 -14.51 -8.67
C ASP A 36 -18.36 -15.98 -8.20
N ASP A 37 -17.29 -16.38 -7.50
CA ASP A 37 -17.14 -17.73 -6.98
C ASP A 37 -17.89 -17.90 -5.63
N PRO A 38 -18.99 -18.68 -5.58
CA PRO A 38 -19.73 -18.91 -4.34
C PRO A 38 -18.93 -19.69 -3.28
N GLU A 39 -17.87 -20.43 -3.68
CA GLU A 39 -16.96 -21.10 -2.73
C GLU A 39 -16.12 -20.07 -1.95
N LEU A 40 -15.86 -18.90 -2.52
CA LEU A 40 -15.24 -17.75 -1.85
C LEU A 40 -16.29 -16.90 -1.13
N THR A 41 -17.09 -17.53 -0.26
CA THR A 41 -18.33 -16.97 0.30
C THR A 41 -18.19 -15.55 0.89
N HIS A 42 -17.08 -15.24 1.56
CA HIS A 42 -16.86 -13.88 2.11
C HIS A 42 -16.59 -12.84 1.03
N LEU A 43 -15.86 -13.21 -0.02
CA LEU A 43 -15.55 -12.34 -1.14
C LEU A 43 -16.79 -12.13 -2.01
N TYR A 44 -17.50 -13.22 -2.31
CA TYR A 44 -18.77 -13.24 -3.03
C TYR A 44 -19.80 -12.31 -2.38
N ASN A 45 -20.10 -12.52 -1.09
CA ASN A 45 -21.07 -11.67 -0.37
C ASN A 45 -20.63 -10.21 -0.31
N PHE A 46 -19.32 -9.96 -0.17
CA PHE A 46 -18.79 -8.59 -0.11
C PHE A 46 -19.01 -7.82 -1.42
N PHE A 47 -18.89 -8.50 -2.56
CA PHE A 47 -19.10 -7.89 -3.87
C PHE A 47 -20.57 -7.81 -4.28
N GLU A 48 -21.42 -8.73 -3.83
CA GLU A 48 -22.88 -8.68 -4.00
C GLU A 48 -23.51 -7.45 -3.33
N GLU A 49 -23.03 -7.07 -2.15
CA GLU A 49 -23.53 -5.90 -1.40
C GLU A 49 -22.80 -4.59 -1.78
N GLY A 50 -21.73 -4.69 -2.57
CA GLY A 50 -20.82 -3.62 -2.90
C GLY A 50 -21.04 -3.00 -4.29
N SER A 51 -20.14 -2.09 -4.65
CA SER A 51 -20.02 -1.60 -6.02
C SER A 51 -18.66 -1.96 -6.56
N ILE A 52 -18.62 -2.58 -7.74
CA ILE A 52 -17.38 -2.99 -8.40
C ILE A 52 -17.00 -1.90 -9.41
N THR A 53 -15.74 -1.45 -9.36
CA THR A 53 -15.19 -0.54 -10.37
C THR A 53 -13.79 -1.00 -10.74
N LEU A 54 -13.51 -1.00 -12.04
CA LEU A 54 -12.19 -1.32 -12.57
C LEU A 54 -11.28 -0.08 -12.51
N LEU A 55 -10.25 -0.13 -11.67
CA LEU A 55 -9.26 0.94 -11.56
C LEU A 55 -7.97 0.55 -12.28
N ASN A 56 -7.66 1.26 -13.36
CA ASN A 56 -6.39 1.11 -14.04
C ASN A 56 -5.35 2.04 -13.39
N THR A 57 -4.47 1.48 -12.56
CA THR A 57 -3.39 2.24 -11.93
C THR A 57 -2.26 2.44 -12.94
N LYS A 58 -2.26 3.57 -13.65
CA LYS A 58 -1.13 4.00 -14.47
C LYS A 58 0.02 4.42 -13.54
N THR A 59 1.18 3.80 -13.70
CA THR A 59 2.38 4.12 -12.91
C THR A 59 3.39 4.88 -13.75
N ALA A 60 4.48 5.35 -13.14
CA ALA A 60 5.56 6.02 -13.87
C ALA A 60 6.51 5.05 -14.59
N GLY A 61 6.29 3.73 -14.44
CA GLY A 61 7.08 2.66 -15.03
C GLY A 61 6.20 1.47 -15.43
N GLY A 62 6.71 0.25 -15.25
CA GLY A 62 5.91 -0.97 -15.47
C GLY A 62 4.72 -1.08 -14.51
N ARG A 63 3.66 -1.79 -14.93
CA ARG A 63 2.51 -2.12 -14.09
C ARG A 63 2.85 -3.31 -13.17
N ASN A 64 3.57 -3.02 -12.10
CA ASN A 64 3.88 -3.97 -11.05
C ASN A 64 3.39 -3.45 -9.68
N ARG A 65 3.40 -4.35 -8.69
CA ARG A 65 2.90 -4.09 -7.33
C ARG A 65 3.56 -2.88 -6.69
N GLN A 66 4.88 -2.79 -6.82
CA GLN A 66 5.70 -1.78 -6.18
C GLN A 66 5.38 -0.38 -6.73
N ASN A 67 5.32 -0.26 -8.06
CA ASN A 67 4.98 0.99 -8.72
C ASN A 67 3.53 1.40 -8.46
N ALA A 68 2.61 0.43 -8.35
CA ALA A 68 1.21 0.69 -8.06
C ALA A 68 1.01 1.21 -6.62
N ALA A 69 1.60 0.54 -5.63
CA ALA A 69 1.56 0.97 -4.23
C ALA A 69 2.20 2.36 -4.03
N ALA A 70 3.34 2.61 -4.66
CA ALA A 70 3.95 3.94 -4.66
C ALA A 70 3.03 4.98 -5.30
N THR A 71 2.41 4.67 -6.44
CA THR A 71 1.51 5.59 -7.15
C THR A 71 0.27 5.96 -6.31
N ILE A 72 -0.38 4.97 -5.68
CA ILE A 72 -1.55 5.21 -4.81
C ILE A 72 -1.20 6.21 -3.70
N SER A 73 -0.03 6.07 -3.08
CA SER A 73 0.38 6.91 -1.95
C SER A 73 0.99 8.27 -2.35
N SER A 74 1.26 8.51 -3.63
CA SER A 74 2.04 9.66 -4.11
C SER A 74 1.23 10.85 -4.61
N GLY A 75 -0.07 10.69 -4.86
CA GLY A 75 -0.91 11.70 -5.51
C GLY A 75 -0.59 11.95 -7.00
N ARG A 76 0.40 11.24 -7.56
CA ARG A 76 0.79 11.25 -8.97
C ARG A 76 1.46 9.92 -9.33
N VAL A 77 1.62 9.64 -10.62
CA VAL A 77 2.34 8.46 -11.09
C VAL A 77 3.75 8.41 -10.49
N ALA A 78 4.10 7.27 -9.90
CA ALA A 78 5.34 7.08 -9.17
C ALA A 78 6.04 5.77 -9.55
N LEU A 79 7.33 5.70 -9.20
CA LEU A 79 8.16 4.51 -9.24
C LEU A 79 8.28 3.96 -7.82
N GLY A 80 8.10 2.65 -7.64
CA GLY A 80 8.37 1.95 -6.39
C GLY A 80 9.85 1.60 -6.25
N SER A 81 10.16 0.66 -5.34
CA SER A 81 11.54 0.18 -5.20
C SER A 81 12.01 -0.40 -6.52
N SER A 82 13.12 0.13 -7.01
CA SER A 82 13.71 -0.21 -8.31
C SER A 82 14.77 -1.29 -8.17
N SER A 83 14.72 -2.13 -7.13
CA SER A 83 15.70 -3.21 -6.99
C SER A 83 15.71 -3.97 -8.32
N GLU A 84 16.86 -3.96 -8.99
CA GLU A 84 17.04 -4.35 -10.40
C GLU A 84 16.73 -5.84 -10.67
N ARG A 85 16.11 -6.53 -9.71
CA ARG A 85 15.86 -7.97 -9.67
C ARG A 85 14.48 -8.31 -9.11
N GLY A 86 13.48 -7.45 -9.31
CA GLY A 86 12.09 -7.73 -8.94
C GLY A 86 11.88 -8.12 -7.47
N SER A 87 12.74 -7.61 -6.58
CA SER A 87 12.63 -7.92 -5.15
C SER A 87 11.66 -6.94 -4.49
N GLU A 88 10.77 -7.47 -3.66
CA GLU A 88 9.78 -6.69 -2.93
C GLU A 88 10.42 -5.66 -2.01
N SER A 89 9.71 -4.56 -1.78
CA SER A 89 10.13 -3.58 -0.79
C SER A 89 10.17 -4.22 0.60
N LEU A 90 11.27 -4.01 1.29
CA LEU A 90 11.45 -4.49 2.65
C LEU A 90 10.71 -3.58 3.62
N VAL A 91 9.59 -4.08 4.15
CA VAL A 91 8.73 -3.38 5.12
C VAL A 91 8.68 -4.19 6.40
N PHE A 92 8.92 -3.54 7.54
CA PHE A 92 8.99 -4.21 8.84
C PHE A 92 8.24 -3.44 9.92
N GLY A 93 7.50 -4.15 10.74
CA GLY A 93 6.92 -3.67 11.98
C GLY A 93 7.90 -3.70 13.15
N PRO A 94 7.49 -3.16 14.31
CA PRO A 94 8.36 -2.86 15.46
C PRO A 94 8.94 -4.10 16.17
N GLN A 95 8.44 -5.30 15.87
CA GLN A 95 8.85 -6.55 16.51
C GLN A 95 9.54 -7.52 15.54
N GLU A 96 9.80 -7.08 14.31
CA GLU A 96 10.41 -7.90 13.27
C GLU A 96 11.92 -7.70 13.25
N THR A 97 12.64 -8.67 12.68
CA THR A 97 14.11 -8.62 12.56
C THR A 97 14.51 -8.86 11.11
N PHE A 98 15.58 -8.20 10.69
CA PHE A 98 16.14 -8.37 9.34
C PHE A 98 17.62 -8.69 9.46
N HIS A 99 18.02 -9.90 9.04
CA HIS A 99 19.38 -10.41 9.19
C HIS A 99 19.96 -10.34 10.63
N GLY A 100 19.09 -10.46 11.64
CA GLY A 100 19.48 -10.38 13.05
C GLY A 100 19.61 -8.96 13.59
N GLU A 101 19.33 -7.95 12.76
CA GLU A 101 19.34 -6.54 13.13
C GLU A 101 17.92 -5.99 13.30
N ASN A 102 17.83 -4.87 14.02
CA ASN A 102 16.61 -4.10 14.21
C ASN A 102 16.34 -3.21 12.97
N PRO A 103 15.30 -3.47 12.17
CA PRO A 103 15.00 -2.69 10.96
C PRO A 103 14.78 -1.19 11.25
N GLN A 104 14.35 -0.83 12.44
CA GLN A 104 14.02 0.54 12.83
C GLN A 104 15.30 1.35 13.03
N GLU A 105 16.35 0.73 13.56
CA GLU A 105 17.70 1.32 13.63
C GLU A 105 18.31 1.48 12.24
N LEU A 106 18.16 0.47 11.37
CA LEU A 106 18.60 0.57 9.98
C LEU A 106 17.87 1.68 9.23
N PHE A 107 16.56 1.81 9.43
CA PHE A 107 15.78 2.91 8.86
C PHE A 107 16.28 4.27 9.34
N GLN A 108 16.50 4.43 10.65
CA GLN A 108 17.03 5.67 11.21
C GLN A 108 18.42 5.99 10.67
N ALA A 109 19.30 5.00 10.54
CA ALA A 109 20.63 5.18 9.96
C ALA A 109 20.58 5.62 8.49
N ARG A 110 19.61 5.12 7.71
CA ARG A 110 19.44 5.46 6.28
C ARG A 110 18.75 6.78 6.02
N THR A 111 17.83 7.19 6.90
CA THR A 111 16.94 8.34 6.68
C THR A 111 17.22 9.53 7.59
N GLY A 112 17.88 9.30 8.73
CA GLY A 112 17.99 10.26 9.83
C GLY A 112 16.70 10.43 10.65
N VAL A 113 15.63 9.71 10.32
CA VAL A 113 14.32 9.82 10.97
C VAL A 113 14.15 8.69 12.00
N THR A 114 13.83 9.06 13.23
CA THR A 114 13.49 8.09 14.28
C THR A 114 12.01 7.68 14.13
N PRO A 115 11.71 6.39 13.88
CA PRO A 115 10.32 5.91 13.82
C PRO A 115 9.63 6.02 15.18
N GLU A 116 8.35 6.39 15.18
CA GLU A 116 7.54 6.36 16.41
C GLU A 116 7.21 4.91 16.80
N PRO A 117 6.95 4.63 18.09
CA PRO A 117 6.51 3.31 18.53
C PRO A 117 5.29 2.82 17.74
N GLY A 118 5.37 1.60 17.21
CA GLY A 118 4.30 1.00 16.39
C GLY A 118 4.37 1.29 14.90
N ASN A 119 5.30 2.14 14.43
CA ASN A 119 5.46 2.40 13.01
C ASN A 119 5.99 1.18 12.24
N LEU A 120 5.47 1.01 11.03
CA LEU A 120 6.12 0.22 10.00
C LEU A 120 7.24 1.05 9.36
N VAL A 121 8.38 0.43 9.07
CA VAL A 121 9.50 1.07 8.37
C VAL A 121 9.70 0.44 7.00
N VAL A 122 9.90 1.27 5.98
CA VAL A 122 10.21 0.84 4.62
C VAL A 122 11.69 1.10 4.36
N LEU A 123 12.53 0.07 4.36
CA LEU A 123 13.99 0.24 4.28
C LEU A 123 14.47 0.78 2.93
N ASP A 124 13.65 0.62 1.89
CA ASP A 124 13.92 1.10 0.53
C ASP A 124 13.46 2.55 0.29
N ILE A 125 12.83 3.21 1.28
CA ILE A 125 12.23 4.53 1.08
C ILE A 125 13.21 5.58 0.54
N PRO A 126 14.51 5.64 0.93
CA PRO A 126 15.42 6.63 0.37
C PRO A 126 15.64 6.43 -1.12
N SER A 127 15.79 5.17 -1.56
CA SER A 127 15.98 4.81 -2.96
C SER A 127 14.73 5.13 -3.79
N ILE A 128 13.54 4.86 -3.24
CA ILE A 128 12.25 5.18 -3.85
C ILE A 128 12.14 6.70 -4.05
N GLN A 129 12.42 7.48 -3.00
CA GLN A 129 12.34 8.94 -3.05
C GLN A 129 13.33 9.51 -4.07
N TRP A 130 14.60 9.07 -4.01
CA TRP A 130 15.65 9.50 -4.93
C TRP A 130 15.28 9.23 -6.40
N THR A 131 14.76 8.04 -6.68
CA THR A 131 14.35 7.64 -8.04
C THR A 131 13.23 8.52 -8.57
N ASN A 132 12.23 8.84 -7.74
CA ASN A 132 11.13 9.71 -8.15
C ASN A 132 11.54 11.17 -8.32
N GLN A 133 12.51 11.66 -7.55
CA GLN A 133 13.03 13.03 -7.70
C GLN A 133 13.80 13.22 -9.02
N ARG A 134 14.47 12.18 -9.53
CA ARG A 134 15.30 12.25 -10.73
C ARG A 134 14.58 11.91 -12.03
N SER A 135 13.46 11.19 -11.94
CA SER A 135 12.70 10.75 -13.10
C SER A 135 11.77 11.85 -13.60
N ASN A 136 11.89 12.21 -14.89
CA ASN A 136 10.99 13.18 -15.52
C ASN A 136 9.52 12.71 -15.49
N ASN A 137 9.29 11.40 -15.62
CA ASN A 137 7.94 10.83 -15.61
C ASN A 137 7.30 10.87 -14.22
N SER A 138 8.11 10.90 -13.15
CA SER A 138 7.67 11.01 -11.77
C SER A 138 8.17 12.28 -11.06
N ALA A 139 8.37 13.36 -11.81
CA ALA A 139 8.66 14.70 -11.28
C ALA A 139 7.55 15.25 -10.35
N GLY A 140 7.83 15.30 -9.04
CA GLY A 140 6.87 15.75 -8.02
C GLY A 140 6.01 14.62 -7.44
N ALA A 141 6.41 13.36 -7.59
CA ALA A 141 5.79 12.23 -6.89
C ALA A 141 6.50 12.10 -5.55
N ALA A 142 5.70 12.01 -4.48
CA ALA A 142 6.21 11.84 -3.14
C ALA A 142 5.46 10.68 -2.47
N PRO A 143 5.93 9.43 -2.65
CA PRO A 143 5.36 8.28 -1.96
C PRO A 143 5.26 8.54 -0.46
N GLY A 144 4.07 8.33 0.11
CA GLY A 144 3.73 8.67 1.49
C GLY A 144 2.81 9.89 1.65
N THR A 145 2.71 10.77 0.63
CA THR A 145 1.90 12.00 0.68
C THR A 145 0.44 11.77 1.07
N LEU A 146 -0.15 10.64 0.67
CA LEU A 146 -1.51 10.29 1.09
C LEU A 146 -1.62 10.20 2.63
N GLY A 147 -0.71 9.48 3.28
CA GLY A 147 -0.67 9.34 4.73
C GLY A 147 -0.39 10.67 5.42
N ASP A 148 0.60 11.42 4.93
CA ASP A 148 0.95 12.75 5.46
C ASP A 148 -0.23 13.71 5.37
N THR A 149 -0.96 13.70 4.24
CA THR A 149 -2.13 14.56 4.04
C THR A 149 -3.26 14.21 5.00
N LEU A 150 -3.47 12.92 5.29
CA LEU A 150 -4.46 12.46 6.26
C LEU A 150 -4.07 12.89 7.68
N HIS A 151 -2.82 12.68 8.08
CA HIS A 151 -2.31 13.09 9.39
C HIS A 151 -2.34 14.61 9.59
N ASN A 152 -1.97 15.39 8.58
CA ASN A 152 -2.05 16.86 8.60
C ASN A 152 -3.48 17.40 8.78
N LYS A 153 -4.50 16.58 8.45
CA LYS A 153 -5.91 16.89 8.70
C LYS A 153 -6.43 16.34 10.02
N GLY A 154 -5.56 15.78 10.87
CA GLY A 154 -5.93 15.19 12.16
C GLY A 154 -6.61 13.82 12.04
N LEU A 155 -6.58 13.18 10.86
CA LEU A 155 -7.11 11.83 10.68
C LEU A 155 -6.06 10.80 11.12
N LYS A 156 -6.52 9.62 11.54
CA LYS A 156 -5.65 8.51 11.92
C LYS A 156 -5.52 7.52 10.77
N THR A 157 -4.35 6.92 10.62
CA THR A 157 -4.13 5.82 9.69
C THR A 157 -3.56 4.61 10.43
N ALA A 158 -3.80 3.42 9.87
CA ALA A 158 -3.19 2.18 10.31
C ALA A 158 -2.94 1.33 9.05
N ALA A 159 -1.87 0.54 9.08
CA ALA A 159 -1.55 -0.41 8.03
C ALA A 159 -1.32 -1.77 8.67
N ILE A 160 -1.87 -2.81 8.03
CA ILE A 160 -1.71 -4.20 8.44
C ILE A 160 -1.30 -4.95 7.18
N GLY A 161 -0.19 -5.68 7.27
CA GLY A 161 0.32 -6.53 6.20
C GLY A 161 0.46 -7.96 6.71
N ASN A 162 0.15 -8.93 5.85
CA ASN A 162 0.38 -10.35 6.10
C ASN A 162 1.07 -10.97 4.89
N SER A 163 2.23 -10.44 4.54
CA SER A 163 2.98 -10.85 3.34
C SER A 163 3.98 -11.98 3.61
N ASP A 164 4.25 -12.29 4.88
CA ASP A 164 5.17 -13.36 5.27
C ASP A 164 4.41 -14.65 5.58
N VAL A 165 4.85 -15.74 4.97
CA VAL A 165 4.42 -17.09 5.35
C VAL A 165 5.55 -17.71 6.17
N PRO A 166 5.35 -17.99 7.47
CA PRO A 166 6.36 -18.63 8.28
C PRO A 166 6.85 -19.93 7.64
N GLY A 167 8.17 -20.04 7.42
CA GLY A 167 8.81 -21.26 6.91
C GLY A 167 8.70 -21.51 5.40
N VAL A 168 8.12 -20.59 4.62
CA VAL A 168 8.06 -20.74 3.16
C VAL A 168 8.77 -19.57 2.49
N SER A 169 9.93 -19.85 1.89
CA SER A 169 10.52 -18.92 0.92
C SER A 169 9.68 -18.99 -0.34
N LEU A 170 8.94 -17.93 -0.66
CA LEU A 170 8.18 -17.84 -1.91
C LEU A 170 9.15 -18.07 -3.08
N LYS A 171 8.98 -19.18 -3.80
CA LYS A 171 9.74 -19.44 -5.02
C LYS A 171 9.43 -18.30 -5.99
N ARG A 172 10.46 -17.53 -6.31
CA ARG A 172 10.44 -16.47 -7.32
C ARG A 172 10.06 -17.11 -8.66
N SER A 173 8.86 -16.80 -9.16
CA SER A 173 8.46 -17.05 -10.55
C SER A 173 9.08 -16.01 -11.47
#